data_AF-A0A511YCZ1-F1
#
_entry.id   AF-A0A511YCZ1-F1
#
_cell.length_a   1.000
_cell.length_b   1.000
_cell.length_c   1.000
_cell.angle_alpha   90.00
_cell.angle_beta   90.00
_cell.angle_gamma   90.00
#
_symmetry.space_group_name_H-M   'P 1'
#
loop_
_entity.id
_entity.type
_entity.pdbx_description
1 polymer ?
#
loop_
_entity_poly.entity_id
_entity_poly.type
_entity_poly.pdbx_seq_one_letter_code
_entity_poly.pdbx_strand_id
1 'polypeptide(L)'
;METTQKPDAKYFNFPVQLMQNILKGNQKAKKDFLTSLLYYSIYRHSVLIEDLNEYEETDEERFKRSAGWFEVTIGSPKYALSEGMALSDKYRNAKVFVGLNTHIFWDFYKNDKTDYQWECLFAFLAIKSIIGKKQYVKTNNQLLYTRMAGKEKVKEYQALKGFSFTRYHLDKIKTELQINWGLHYYSRYTKGFYAGFDIDLESLIYEAEKRKDSMKIALLKEEKKTTVNTVLERIKTQHHFDSLKRKSAP
;
A
#
# COMPACT_ATOMS: atom_id res chain seq x y z
N MET A 1 -14.01 0.17 -28.96
CA MET A 1 -13.05 0.58 -27.91
C MET A 1 -12.30 -0.67 -27.51
N GLU A 2 -11.07 -0.79 -27.98
CA GLU A 2 -10.20 -1.93 -27.68
C GLU A 2 -9.97 -1.96 -26.16
N THR A 3 -10.51 -2.98 -25.51
CA THR A 3 -10.13 -3.38 -24.17
C THR A 3 -8.69 -3.86 -24.24
N THR A 4 -7.74 -2.95 -24.04
CA THR A 4 -6.34 -3.34 -23.76
C THR A 4 -6.36 -4.19 -22.50
N GLN A 5 -6.34 -5.52 -22.66
CA GLN A 5 -6.06 -6.43 -21.56
C GLN A 5 -4.77 -5.94 -20.91
N LYS A 6 -4.84 -5.55 -19.63
CA LYS A 6 -3.63 -5.33 -18.84
C LYS A 6 -2.80 -6.62 -18.99
N PRO A 7 -1.53 -6.57 -19.42
CA PRO A 7 -0.71 -7.76 -19.49
C PRO A 7 -0.73 -8.43 -18.12
N ASP A 8 -0.79 -9.77 -18.09
CA ASP A 8 -0.84 -10.54 -16.85
C ASP A 8 0.44 -10.24 -16.04
N ALA A 9 0.31 -9.29 -15.14
CA ALA A 9 1.44 -8.69 -14.47
C ALA A 9 1.88 -9.62 -13.34
N LYS A 10 2.99 -10.33 -13.54
CA LYS A 10 3.61 -11.13 -12.50
C LYS A 10 4.23 -10.22 -11.43
N TYR A 11 4.22 -10.69 -10.19
CA TYR A 11 4.79 -9.97 -9.05
C TYR A 11 5.73 -10.86 -8.25
N PHE A 12 6.88 -10.30 -7.90
CA PHE A 12 7.75 -10.85 -6.89
C PHE A 12 7.25 -10.39 -5.51
N ASN A 13 6.64 -11.31 -4.77
CA ASN A 13 6.12 -11.06 -3.43
C ASN A 13 7.19 -11.39 -2.38
N PHE A 14 7.43 -10.47 -1.46
CA PHE A 14 8.47 -10.61 -0.43
C PHE A 14 8.13 -9.84 0.86
N PRO A 15 8.72 -10.23 2.01
CA PRO A 15 8.53 -9.54 3.27
C PRO A 15 9.28 -8.20 3.26
N VAL A 16 8.68 -7.15 3.81
CA VAL A 16 9.32 -5.82 3.84
C VAL A 16 10.67 -5.83 4.55
N GLN A 17 10.91 -6.79 5.45
CA GLN A 17 12.20 -6.97 6.12
C GLN A 17 13.37 -7.23 5.18
N LEU A 18 13.13 -7.68 3.95
CA LEU A 18 14.19 -7.83 2.94
C LEU A 18 14.80 -6.46 2.54
N MET A 19 14.06 -5.37 2.73
CA MET A 19 14.47 -4.00 2.38
C MET A 19 15.40 -3.36 3.42
N GLN A 20 15.70 -4.04 4.53
CA GLN A 20 16.47 -3.46 5.62
C GLN A 20 17.88 -3.06 5.19
N ASN A 21 18.29 -1.84 5.56
CA ASN A 21 19.61 -1.26 5.30
C ASN A 21 20.00 -1.06 3.82
N ILE A 22 19.13 -1.38 2.87
CA ILE A 22 19.46 -1.31 1.43
C ILE A 22 19.67 0.12 0.93
N LEU A 23 18.82 1.07 1.35
CA LEU A 23 18.96 2.47 0.95
C LEU A 23 20.24 3.14 1.47
N LYS A 24 20.80 2.65 2.58
CA LYS A 24 22.09 3.12 3.13
C LYS A 24 23.29 2.40 2.49
N GLY A 25 23.04 1.36 1.70
CA GLY A 25 24.06 0.56 1.04
C GLY A 25 24.52 1.18 -0.28
N ASN A 26 25.66 0.69 -0.76
CA ASN A 26 26.18 1.01 -2.09
C ASN A 26 25.35 0.32 -3.20
N GLN A 27 25.68 0.59 -4.46
CA GLN A 27 24.98 0.00 -5.61
C GLN A 27 25.04 -1.54 -5.62
N LYS A 28 26.15 -2.13 -5.15
CA LYS A 28 26.25 -3.59 -4.99
C LYS A 28 25.20 -4.13 -4.04
N ALA A 29 25.04 -3.54 -2.85
CA ALA A 29 24.03 -3.96 -1.88
C ALA A 29 22.61 -3.88 -2.44
N LYS A 30 22.33 -2.88 -3.29
CA LYS A 30 21.04 -2.71 -3.98
C LYS A 30 20.80 -3.78 -5.05
N LYS A 31 21.82 -4.18 -5.80
CA LYS A 31 21.74 -5.31 -6.75
C LYS A 31 21.63 -6.66 -6.03
N ASP A 32 22.39 -6.86 -4.96
CA ASP A 32 22.31 -8.05 -4.11
C ASP A 32 20.89 -8.20 -3.53
N PHE A 33 20.26 -7.10 -3.10
CA PHE A 33 18.86 -7.09 -2.66
C PHE A 33 17.90 -7.61 -3.74
N LEU A 34 18.02 -7.17 -4.98
CA LEU A 34 17.16 -7.66 -6.07
C LEU A 34 17.39 -9.15 -6.33
N THR A 35 18.63 -9.62 -6.27
CA THR A 35 18.95 -11.05 -6.42
C THR A 35 18.33 -11.87 -5.28
N SER A 36 18.47 -11.44 -4.02
CA SER A 36 17.83 -12.10 -2.88
C SER A 36 16.30 -12.10 -2.99
N LEU A 37 15.73 -10.99 -3.45
CA LEU A 37 14.29 -10.86 -3.67
C LEU A 37 13.81 -11.87 -4.72
N LEU A 38 14.52 -11.98 -5.84
CA LEU A 38 14.22 -12.92 -6.91
C LEU A 38 14.23 -14.37 -6.39
N TYR A 39 15.31 -14.78 -5.71
CA TYR A 39 15.44 -16.14 -5.19
C TYR A 39 14.37 -16.46 -4.14
N TYR A 40 14.11 -15.52 -3.23
CA TYR A 40 13.02 -15.64 -2.26
C TYR A 40 11.67 -15.84 -2.96
N SER A 41 11.33 -14.99 -3.94
CA SER A 41 10.02 -15.04 -4.59
C SER A 41 9.83 -16.30 -5.42
N ILE A 42 10.87 -16.78 -6.12
CA ILE A 42 10.80 -18.04 -6.87
C ILE A 42 10.63 -19.22 -5.91
N TYR A 43 11.38 -19.27 -4.81
CA TYR A 43 11.25 -20.33 -3.81
C TYR A 43 9.87 -20.31 -3.14
N ARG A 44 9.36 -19.14 -2.76
CA ARG A 44 8.02 -19.04 -2.17
C ARG A 44 6.93 -19.50 -3.12
N HIS A 45 7.07 -19.20 -4.41
CA HIS A 45 6.16 -19.72 -5.42
C HIS A 45 6.28 -21.24 -5.56
N SER A 46 7.50 -21.79 -5.55
CA SER A 46 7.73 -23.24 -5.71
C SER A 46 7.15 -24.09 -4.59
N VAL A 47 6.99 -23.53 -3.39
CA VAL A 47 6.35 -24.20 -2.25
C VAL A 47 4.81 -24.07 -2.27
N LEU A 48 4.27 -23.13 -3.05
CA LEU A 48 2.83 -22.87 -3.13
C LEU A 48 2.14 -23.53 -4.33
N ILE A 49 2.89 -23.89 -5.36
CA ILE A 49 2.35 -24.58 -6.52
C ILE A 49 2.03 -26.04 -6.18
N GLU A 50 0.94 -26.54 -6.77
CA GLU A 50 0.60 -27.96 -6.70
C GLU A 50 1.70 -28.79 -7.36
N ASP A 51 1.91 -29.99 -6.80
CA ASP A 51 2.70 -31.02 -7.46
C ASP A 51 1.89 -31.53 -8.66
N LEU A 52 2.46 -31.42 -9.85
CA LEU A 52 1.78 -31.74 -11.11
C LEU A 52 2.21 -33.11 -11.66
N ASN A 53 3.16 -33.77 -11.02
CA ASN A 53 3.73 -35.01 -11.53
C ASN A 53 3.10 -36.24 -10.86
N GLU A 54 3.05 -37.33 -11.63
CA GLU A 54 2.66 -38.65 -11.16
C GLU A 54 3.65 -39.21 -10.11
N TYR A 55 4.87 -38.65 -10.08
CA TYR A 55 5.92 -38.90 -9.08
C TYR A 55 6.28 -37.62 -8.32
N GLU A 56 6.71 -37.76 -7.07
CA GLU A 56 7.10 -36.63 -6.20
C GLU A 56 8.23 -35.80 -6.85
N GLU A 57 7.94 -34.53 -7.19
CA GLU A 57 8.96 -33.61 -7.73
C GLU A 57 10.03 -33.31 -6.67
N THR A 58 11.28 -33.21 -7.11
CA THR A 58 12.34 -32.65 -6.25
C THR A 58 12.14 -31.15 -6.05
N ASP A 59 12.65 -30.60 -4.94
CA ASP A 59 12.62 -29.15 -4.69
C ASP A 59 13.32 -28.35 -5.82
N GLU A 60 14.39 -28.89 -6.41
CA GLU A 60 15.10 -28.24 -7.51
C GLU A 60 14.25 -28.16 -8.78
N GLU A 61 13.45 -29.19 -9.09
CA GLU A 61 12.54 -29.21 -10.24
C GLU A 61 11.38 -28.24 -10.05
N ARG A 62 10.71 -28.25 -8.87
CA ARG A 62 9.67 -27.26 -8.52
C ARG A 62 10.19 -25.83 -8.60
N PHE A 63 11.42 -25.60 -8.14
CA PHE A 63 12.07 -24.30 -8.20
C PHE A 63 12.36 -23.86 -9.64
N LYS A 64 12.88 -24.75 -10.50
CA LYS A 64 13.09 -24.48 -11.93
C LYS A 64 11.77 -24.20 -12.66
N ARG A 65 10.72 -24.97 -12.38
CA ARG A 65 9.37 -24.75 -12.92
C ARG A 65 8.82 -23.38 -12.52
N SER A 66 9.01 -22.99 -11.26
CA SER A 66 8.67 -21.64 -10.78
C SER A 66 9.47 -20.55 -11.46
N ALA A 67 10.77 -20.76 -11.67
CA ALA A 67 11.61 -19.82 -12.41
C ALA A 67 11.12 -19.65 -13.85
N GLY A 68 10.74 -20.76 -14.50
CA GLY A 68 10.10 -20.76 -15.83
C GLY A 68 8.78 -20.00 -15.84
N TRP A 69 7.93 -20.16 -14.82
CA TRP A 69 6.70 -19.39 -14.66
C TRP A 69 6.98 -17.88 -14.57
N PHE A 70 8.06 -17.46 -13.92
CA PHE A 70 8.49 -16.06 -13.89
C PHE A 70 9.29 -15.60 -15.12
N GLU A 71 9.53 -16.48 -16.10
CA GLU A 71 10.37 -16.23 -17.28
C GLU A 71 11.82 -15.84 -16.90
N VAL A 72 12.36 -16.50 -15.88
CA VAL A 72 13.70 -16.26 -15.33
C VAL A 72 14.61 -17.43 -15.65
N THR A 73 15.77 -17.16 -16.24
CA THR A 73 16.87 -18.14 -16.36
C THR A 73 17.81 -18.01 -15.16
N ILE A 74 18.00 -19.10 -14.42
CA ILE A 74 18.88 -19.12 -13.24
C ILE A 74 20.18 -19.82 -13.60
N GLY A 75 21.30 -19.12 -13.49
CA GLY A 75 22.63 -19.67 -13.82
C GLY A 75 23.07 -20.79 -12.88
N SER A 76 22.74 -20.72 -11.59
CA SER A 76 23.01 -21.79 -10.61
C SER A 76 21.75 -22.12 -9.80
N PRO A 77 20.90 -23.04 -10.29
CA PRO A 77 19.63 -23.39 -9.64
C PRO A 77 19.80 -23.87 -8.19
N LYS A 78 20.81 -24.70 -7.91
CA LYS A 78 21.09 -25.21 -6.56
C LYS A 78 21.40 -24.09 -5.57
N TYR A 79 22.26 -23.15 -5.96
CA TYR A 79 22.62 -22.01 -5.13
C TYR A 79 21.42 -21.08 -4.90
N ALA A 80 20.68 -20.75 -5.98
CA ALA A 80 19.50 -19.90 -5.88
C ALA A 80 18.40 -20.53 -4.99
N LEU A 81 18.21 -21.85 -5.08
CA LEU A 81 17.30 -22.60 -4.22
C LEU A 81 17.74 -22.53 -2.76
N SER A 82 19.01 -22.81 -2.46
CA SER A 82 19.51 -22.77 -1.08
C SER A 82 19.38 -21.38 -0.46
N GLU A 83 19.66 -20.33 -1.22
CA GLU A 83 19.49 -18.94 -0.78
C GLU A 83 18.01 -18.59 -0.56
N GLY A 84 17.13 -18.98 -1.50
CA GLY A 84 15.68 -18.77 -1.38
C GLY A 84 15.09 -19.44 -0.13
N MET A 85 15.52 -20.68 0.15
CA MET A 85 15.15 -21.43 1.35
C MET A 85 15.63 -20.73 2.63
N ALA A 86 16.91 -20.35 2.68
CA ALA A 86 17.49 -19.66 3.83
C ALA A 86 16.79 -18.32 4.12
N LEU A 87 16.44 -17.56 3.08
CA LEU A 87 15.66 -16.32 3.21
C LEU A 87 14.24 -16.60 3.69
N SER A 88 13.57 -17.64 3.16
CA SER A 88 12.23 -18.04 3.63
C SER A 88 12.23 -18.40 5.11
N ASP A 89 13.24 -19.11 5.58
CA ASP A 89 13.37 -19.48 6.99
C ASP A 89 13.67 -18.26 7.87
N LYS A 90 14.62 -17.42 7.45
CA LYS A 90 14.96 -16.17 8.14
C LYS A 90 13.74 -15.26 8.34
N TYR A 91 12.85 -15.20 7.35
CA TYR A 91 11.67 -14.33 7.37
C TYR A 91 10.35 -15.08 7.59
N ARG A 92 10.38 -16.31 8.13
CA ARG A 92 9.20 -17.16 8.35
C ARG A 92 8.10 -16.47 9.18
N ASN A 93 8.50 -15.62 10.12
CA ASN A 93 7.59 -14.90 11.03
C ASN A 93 7.20 -13.50 10.53
N ALA A 94 7.58 -13.12 9.30
CA ALA A 94 7.19 -11.84 8.73
C ALA A 94 5.67 -11.75 8.58
N LYS A 95 5.11 -10.59 8.89
CA LYS A 95 3.66 -10.34 8.84
C LYS A 95 3.28 -9.37 7.74
N VAL A 96 4.24 -8.63 7.21
CA VAL A 96 3.96 -7.63 6.18
C VAL A 96 4.78 -7.89 4.93
N PHE A 97 4.04 -8.01 3.83
CA PHE A 97 4.54 -8.34 2.52
C PHE A 97 4.21 -7.24 1.53
N VAL A 98 4.97 -7.21 0.45
CA VAL A 98 4.73 -6.34 -0.70
C VAL A 98 5.08 -7.09 -1.99
N GLY A 99 4.37 -6.76 -3.06
CA GLY A 99 4.67 -7.26 -4.41
C GLY A 99 5.35 -6.19 -5.27
N LEU A 100 6.50 -6.53 -5.82
CA LEU A 100 7.19 -5.77 -6.85
C LEU A 100 6.87 -6.34 -8.23
N ASN A 101 6.35 -5.50 -9.13
CA ASN A 101 6.05 -5.88 -10.49
C ASN A 101 7.33 -6.32 -11.22
N THR A 102 7.29 -7.41 -11.98
CA THR A 102 8.47 -7.96 -12.68
C THR A 102 9.12 -6.98 -13.65
N HIS A 103 8.35 -6.09 -14.29
CA HIS A 103 8.88 -5.12 -15.24
C HIS A 103 9.69 -4.04 -14.52
N ILE A 104 9.15 -3.52 -13.40
CA ILE A 104 9.86 -2.56 -12.54
C ILE A 104 11.12 -3.21 -11.95
N PHE A 105 11.01 -4.48 -11.52
CA PHE A 105 12.16 -5.24 -11.04
C PHE A 105 13.28 -5.28 -12.09
N TRP A 106 12.96 -5.68 -13.33
CA TRP A 106 13.96 -5.83 -14.38
C TRP A 106 14.54 -4.49 -14.83
N ASP A 107 13.77 -3.42 -14.81
CA ASP A 107 14.26 -2.06 -15.06
C ASP A 107 15.32 -1.65 -14.01
N PHE A 108 15.07 -1.87 -12.72
CA PHE A 108 16.05 -1.60 -11.66
C PHE A 108 17.23 -2.59 -11.65
N TYR A 109 17.00 -3.82 -12.12
CA TYR A 109 18.05 -4.85 -12.19
C TYR A 109 19.02 -4.59 -13.34
N LYS A 110 18.53 -4.24 -14.53
CA LYS A 110 19.35 -4.10 -15.75
C LYS A 110 19.96 -2.71 -15.90
N ASN A 111 19.27 -1.68 -15.44
CA ASN A 111 19.71 -0.30 -15.60
C ASN A 111 20.36 0.23 -14.32
N ASP A 112 21.23 1.22 -14.47
CA ASP A 112 21.74 1.99 -13.33
C ASP A 112 20.68 2.98 -12.86
N LYS A 113 20.53 3.08 -11.53
CA LYS A 113 19.52 3.91 -10.89
C LYS A 113 20.18 4.78 -9.83
N THR A 114 19.78 6.04 -9.81
CA THR A 114 20.22 7.00 -8.80
C THR A 114 19.67 6.62 -7.43
N ASP A 115 20.30 7.11 -6.35
CA ASP A 115 19.80 6.88 -4.99
C ASP A 115 18.37 7.42 -4.82
N TYR A 116 18.05 8.54 -5.46
CA TYR A 116 16.70 9.09 -5.47
C TYR A 116 15.66 8.16 -6.12
N GLN A 117 16.02 7.48 -7.22
CA GLN A 117 15.13 6.50 -7.85
C GLN A 117 14.90 5.27 -6.95
N TRP A 118 15.93 4.83 -6.22
CA TRP A 118 15.80 3.78 -5.20
C TRP A 118 14.91 4.20 -4.04
N GLU A 119 15.03 5.44 -3.56
CA GLU A 119 14.14 6.00 -2.53
C GLU A 119 12.70 6.05 -3.01
N CYS A 120 12.45 6.42 -4.27
CA CYS A 120 11.12 6.39 -4.87
C CYS A 120 10.57 4.97 -4.94
N LEU A 121 11.35 4.00 -5.41
CA LEU A 121 10.95 2.59 -5.41
C LEU A 121 10.60 2.09 -3.99
N PHE A 122 11.42 2.42 -3.01
CA PHE A 122 11.19 1.99 -1.63
C PHE A 122 9.99 2.68 -0.99
N ALA A 123 9.74 3.95 -1.32
CA ALA A 123 8.54 4.66 -0.91
C ALA A 123 7.28 4.07 -1.56
N PHE A 124 7.34 3.72 -2.84
CA PHE A 124 6.27 3.03 -3.56
C PHE A 124 5.93 1.68 -2.90
N LEU A 125 6.94 0.84 -2.69
CA LEU A 125 6.78 -0.46 -2.02
C LEU A 125 6.26 -0.30 -0.58
N ALA A 126 6.78 0.69 0.15
CA ALA A 126 6.32 1.00 1.49
C ALA A 126 4.83 1.36 1.51
N ILE A 127 4.37 2.27 0.65
CA ILE A 127 2.95 2.65 0.56
C ILE A 127 2.10 1.44 0.18
N LYS A 128 2.50 0.64 -0.82
CA LYS A 128 1.80 -0.60 -1.19
C LYS A 128 1.65 -1.56 0.01
N SER A 129 2.71 -1.74 0.80
CA SER A 129 2.68 -2.59 1.99
C SER A 129 1.73 -2.09 3.10
N ILE A 130 1.50 -0.77 3.18
CA ILE A 130 0.57 -0.16 4.14
C ILE A 130 -0.87 -0.31 3.65
N ILE A 131 -1.10 -0.15 2.34
CA ILE A 131 -2.40 -0.29 1.70
C ILE A 131 -2.88 -1.76 1.77
N GLY A 132 -2.00 -2.70 1.40
CA GLY A 132 -2.34 -4.12 1.34
C GLY A 132 -3.44 -4.41 0.33
N LYS A 133 -4.53 -5.05 0.77
CA LYS A 133 -5.70 -5.41 -0.08
C LYS A 133 -6.75 -4.29 -0.19
N LYS A 134 -6.53 -3.14 0.45
CA LYS A 134 -7.48 -2.01 0.44
C LYS A 134 -7.29 -1.17 -0.82
N GLN A 135 -8.29 -0.39 -1.22
CA GLN A 135 -8.14 0.58 -2.30
C GLN A 135 -7.30 1.80 -1.87
N TYR A 136 -7.43 2.20 -0.60
CA TYR A 136 -6.71 3.33 -0.02
C TYR A 136 -6.44 3.13 1.47
N VAL A 137 -5.57 3.98 2.03
CA VAL A 137 -5.28 4.02 3.46
C VAL A 137 -5.03 5.44 3.96
N LYS A 138 -5.48 5.74 5.18
CA LYS A 138 -4.99 6.90 5.95
C LYS A 138 -3.75 6.48 6.74
N THR A 139 -2.62 7.13 6.52
CA THR A 139 -1.35 6.82 7.17
C THR A 139 -0.59 8.11 7.55
N ASN A 140 0.65 7.97 8.00
CA ASN A 140 1.52 9.08 8.36
C ASN A 140 2.96 8.84 7.89
N ASN A 141 3.78 9.89 7.95
CA ASN A 141 5.18 9.81 7.49
C ASN A 141 6.01 8.84 8.35
N GLN A 142 5.71 8.66 9.63
CA GLN A 142 6.46 7.74 10.50
C GLN A 142 6.31 6.30 10.01
N LEU A 143 5.08 5.85 9.72
CA LEU A 143 4.85 4.51 9.17
C LEU A 143 5.46 4.36 7.78
N LEU A 144 5.38 5.39 6.92
CA LEU A 144 6.05 5.38 5.62
C LEU A 144 7.56 5.13 5.78
N TYR A 145 8.23 5.90 6.64
CA TYR A 145 9.67 5.73 6.90
C TYR A 145 10.00 4.36 7.51
N THR A 146 9.19 3.89 8.45
CA THR A 146 9.31 2.53 9.01
C THR A 146 9.33 1.47 7.91
N ARG A 147 8.38 1.55 6.97
CA ARG A 147 8.27 0.59 5.87
C ARG A 147 9.38 0.73 4.85
N MET A 148 9.79 1.95 4.50
CA MET A 148 10.95 2.20 3.64
C MET A 148 12.23 1.63 4.25
N ALA A 149 12.37 1.65 5.57
CA ALA A 149 13.51 1.05 6.26
C ALA A 149 13.42 -0.48 6.40
N GLY A 150 12.38 -1.11 5.85
CA GLY A 150 12.13 -2.55 5.98
C GLY A 150 11.69 -3.00 7.38
N LYS A 151 11.12 -2.09 8.19
CA LYS A 151 10.56 -2.41 9.52
C LYS A 151 9.05 -2.53 9.44
N GLU A 152 8.43 -3.17 10.44
CA GLU A 152 7.00 -3.49 10.37
C GLU A 152 6.09 -2.47 11.04
N LYS A 153 6.47 -2.00 12.23
CA LYS A 153 5.58 -1.26 13.13
C LYS A 153 6.09 0.14 13.37
N VAL A 154 5.18 1.11 13.48
CA VAL A 154 5.51 2.51 13.80
C VAL A 154 6.36 2.64 15.07
N LYS A 155 6.20 1.76 16.05
CA LYS A 155 7.03 1.75 17.26
C LYS A 155 8.52 1.60 16.97
N GLU A 156 8.88 0.92 15.89
CA GLU A 156 10.26 0.74 15.45
C GLU A 156 10.84 2.01 14.81
N TYR A 157 10.00 3.02 14.52
CA TYR A 157 10.45 4.31 14.00
C TYR A 157 11.49 4.97 14.92
N GLN A 158 11.31 4.87 16.24
CA GLN A 158 12.26 5.46 17.19
C GLN A 158 13.65 4.83 17.12
N ALA A 159 13.75 3.58 16.65
CA ALA A 159 15.02 2.90 16.45
C ALA A 159 15.71 3.28 15.13
N LEU A 160 15.03 4.02 14.23
CA LEU A 160 15.57 4.47 12.95
C LEU A 160 16.48 5.69 13.13
N LYS A 161 17.66 5.50 13.73
CA LYS A 161 18.68 6.55 13.78
C LYS A 161 19.19 6.85 12.37
N GLY A 162 19.17 8.12 12.00
CA GLY A 162 19.71 8.62 10.72
C GLY A 162 18.94 8.18 9.47
N PHE A 163 17.70 7.69 9.60
CA PHE A 163 16.83 7.38 8.46
C PHE A 163 15.59 8.28 8.51
N SER A 164 15.81 9.55 8.21
CA SER A 164 14.77 10.58 8.13
C SER A 164 15.02 11.45 6.91
N PHE A 165 14.02 11.58 6.06
CA PHE A 165 14.05 12.56 4.99
C PHE A 165 13.58 13.91 5.51
N THR A 166 14.13 14.99 4.96
CA THR A 166 13.55 16.32 5.17
C THR A 166 12.13 16.34 4.60
N ARG A 167 11.28 17.22 5.13
CA ARG A 167 9.91 17.36 4.62
C ARG A 167 9.91 17.63 3.11
N TYR A 168 10.77 18.54 2.67
CA TYR A 168 10.93 18.89 1.25
C TYR A 168 11.30 17.66 0.40
N HIS A 169 12.27 16.86 0.83
CA HIS A 169 12.67 15.67 0.10
C HIS A 169 11.56 14.62 0.01
N LEU A 170 10.84 14.41 1.11
CA LEU A 170 9.70 13.49 1.11
C LEU A 170 8.57 13.98 0.20
N ASP A 171 8.29 15.29 0.19
CA ASP A 171 7.28 15.86 -0.69
C ASP A 171 7.70 15.71 -2.15
N LYS A 172 9.01 15.86 -2.46
CA LYS A 172 9.56 15.56 -3.79
C LYS A 172 9.33 14.09 -4.18
N ILE A 173 9.62 13.14 -3.29
CA ILE A 173 9.34 11.70 -3.53
C ILE A 173 7.83 11.48 -3.80
N LYS A 174 6.94 12.04 -2.98
CA LYS A 174 5.49 11.87 -3.17
C LYS A 174 5.01 12.47 -4.48
N THR A 175 5.55 13.61 -4.90
CA THR A 175 5.26 14.22 -6.20
C THR A 175 5.71 13.30 -7.34
N GLU A 176 6.92 12.75 -7.25
CA GLU A 176 7.43 11.78 -8.23
C GLU A 176 6.52 10.53 -8.32
N LEU A 177 6.07 10.01 -7.17
CA LEU A 177 5.15 8.87 -7.15
C LEU A 177 3.78 9.20 -7.75
N GLN A 178 3.28 10.43 -7.58
CA GLN A 178 2.02 10.87 -8.20
C GLN A 178 2.14 10.95 -9.71
N ILE A 179 3.25 11.52 -10.21
CA ILE A 179 3.45 11.76 -11.65
C ILE A 179 3.76 10.44 -12.38
N ASN A 180 4.66 9.63 -11.85
CA ASN A 180 5.28 8.52 -12.60
C ASN A 180 4.90 7.12 -12.08
N TRP A 181 4.27 7.01 -10.91
CA TRP A 181 3.96 5.70 -10.29
C TRP A 181 2.47 5.50 -10.01
N GLY A 182 1.61 6.43 -10.42
CA GLY A 182 0.15 6.34 -10.27
C GLY A 182 -0.35 6.47 -8.83
N LEU A 183 0.44 7.09 -7.94
CA LEU A 183 -0.01 7.35 -6.57
C LEU A 183 -1.09 8.43 -6.57
N HIS A 184 -2.25 8.13 -6.00
CA HIS A 184 -3.23 9.14 -5.61
C HIS A 184 -2.96 9.54 -4.15
N TYR A 185 -2.87 10.85 -3.89
CA TYR A 185 -2.42 11.40 -2.61
C TYR A 185 -3.29 12.57 -2.16
N TYR A 186 -3.64 12.61 -0.87
CA TYR A 186 -4.37 13.73 -0.28
C TYR A 186 -4.02 13.97 1.19
N SER A 187 -3.75 15.23 1.57
CA SER A 187 -3.34 15.58 2.95
C SER A 187 -3.84 16.94 3.46
N ARG A 188 -4.82 17.54 2.79
CA ARG A 188 -5.28 18.89 3.14
C ARG A 188 -5.95 18.93 4.52
N TYR A 189 -5.42 19.79 5.40
CA TYR A 189 -5.91 20.01 6.77
C TYR A 189 -6.14 18.71 7.56
N THR A 190 -5.24 17.74 7.42
CA THR A 190 -5.30 16.48 8.17
C THR A 190 -3.94 16.11 8.75
N LYS A 191 -3.93 15.44 9.90
CA LYS A 191 -2.70 14.83 10.42
C LYS A 191 -2.44 13.54 9.64
N GLY A 192 -1.29 13.47 8.99
CA GLY A 192 -0.93 12.37 8.09
C GLY A 192 -1.43 12.62 6.68
N PHE A 193 -1.72 11.56 5.94
CA PHE A 193 -2.18 11.64 4.56
C PHE A 193 -2.97 10.39 4.17
N TYR A 194 -3.78 10.53 3.12
CA TYR A 194 -4.46 9.45 2.42
C TYR A 194 -3.67 9.10 1.16
N ALA A 195 -3.58 7.82 0.86
CA ALA A 195 -2.87 7.29 -0.30
C ALA A 195 -3.58 6.07 -0.87
N GLY A 196 -3.59 5.94 -2.20
CA GLY A 196 -4.15 4.81 -2.93
C GLY A 196 -3.54 4.69 -4.33
N PHE A 197 -3.52 3.48 -4.88
CA PHE A 197 -3.13 3.24 -6.29
C PHE A 197 -4.34 2.82 -7.13
N ASP A 198 -5.30 2.11 -6.51
CA ASP A 198 -6.51 1.58 -7.15
C ASP A 198 -7.77 2.36 -6.71
N ILE A 199 -7.70 3.69 -6.75
CA ILE A 199 -8.79 4.62 -6.46
C ILE A 199 -8.52 5.91 -7.26
N ASP A 200 -9.56 6.56 -7.78
CA ASP A 200 -9.41 7.87 -8.40
C ASP A 200 -9.24 8.98 -7.35
N LEU A 201 -8.74 10.14 -7.78
CA LEU A 201 -8.46 11.26 -6.87
C LEU A 201 -9.72 11.80 -6.18
N GLU A 202 -10.84 11.89 -6.90
CA GLU A 202 -12.08 12.46 -6.38
C GLU A 202 -12.65 11.58 -5.27
N SER A 203 -12.74 10.27 -5.52
CA SER A 203 -13.16 9.27 -4.52
C SER A 203 -12.27 9.28 -3.28
N LEU A 204 -10.95 9.42 -3.46
CA LEU A 204 -10.00 9.51 -2.33
C LEU A 204 -10.25 10.77 -1.49
N ILE A 205 -10.48 11.91 -2.14
CA ILE A 205 -10.78 13.19 -1.48
C ILE A 205 -12.12 13.10 -0.74
N TYR A 206 -13.15 12.56 -1.38
CA TYR A 206 -14.46 12.37 -0.78
C TYR A 206 -14.37 11.55 0.50
N GLU A 207 -13.69 10.40 0.46
CA GLU A 207 -13.48 9.53 1.62
C GLU A 207 -12.68 10.22 2.73
N ALA A 208 -11.75 11.10 2.38
CA ALA A 208 -10.97 11.87 3.33
C ALA A 208 -11.76 12.99 4.01
N GLU A 209 -12.54 13.77 3.24
CA GLU A 209 -13.37 14.89 3.73
C GLU A 209 -14.55 14.40 4.56
N LYS A 210 -15.22 13.32 4.13
CA LYS A 210 -16.34 12.68 4.85
C LYS A 210 -15.97 12.30 6.29
N ARG A 211 -14.70 11.96 6.54
CA ARG A 211 -14.21 11.55 7.87
C ARG A 211 -13.92 12.72 8.81
N LYS A 212 -13.87 13.97 8.33
CA LYS A 212 -13.52 15.13 9.16
C LYS A 212 -14.61 15.46 10.16
N ASP A 213 -14.20 15.72 11.40
CA ASP A 213 -15.14 16.07 12.47
C ASP A 213 -15.80 17.42 12.22
N SER A 214 -15.12 18.36 11.56
CA SER A 214 -15.73 19.63 11.13
C SER A 214 -16.93 19.42 10.21
N MET A 215 -16.83 18.46 9.28
CA MET A 215 -17.93 18.12 8.37
C MET A 215 -19.09 17.46 9.14
N LYS A 216 -18.78 16.50 10.03
CA LYS A 216 -19.79 15.86 10.88
C LYS A 216 -20.51 16.88 11.76
N ILE A 217 -19.78 17.83 12.36
CA ILE A 217 -20.36 18.90 13.18
C ILE A 217 -21.26 19.80 12.34
N ALA A 218 -20.86 20.15 11.11
CA ALA A 218 -21.69 20.94 10.21
C ALA A 218 -23.00 20.23 9.88
N LEU A 219 -22.93 18.94 9.49
CA LEU A 219 -24.11 18.10 9.23
C LEU A 219 -25.03 18.00 10.46
N LEU A 220 -24.47 17.77 11.65
CA LEU A 220 -25.24 17.71 12.89
C LEU A 220 -25.93 19.04 13.23
N LYS A 221 -25.30 20.18 12.94
CA LYS A 221 -25.92 21.51 13.14
C LYS A 221 -27.09 21.73 12.18
N GLU A 222 -26.94 21.31 10.94
CA GLU A 222 -27.99 21.39 9.92
C GLU A 222 -29.18 20.49 10.26
N GLU A 223 -28.93 19.23 10.64
CA GLU A 223 -29.95 18.27 11.07
C GLU A 223 -30.74 18.79 12.29
N LYS A 224 -30.06 19.35 13.28
CA LYS A 224 -30.70 20.00 14.44
C LYS A 224 -31.59 21.16 14.03
N LYS A 225 -31.12 22.03 13.12
CA LYS A 225 -31.89 23.17 12.62
C LYS A 225 -33.17 22.70 11.90
N THR A 226 -33.04 21.71 11.02
CA THR A 226 -34.18 21.15 10.28
C THR A 226 -35.19 20.51 11.23
N THR A 227 -34.72 19.74 12.22
CA THR A 227 -35.58 19.11 13.24
C THR A 227 -36.33 20.14 14.08
N VAL A 228 -35.66 21.20 14.52
CA VAL A 228 -36.30 22.30 15.27
C VAL A 228 -37.40 22.95 14.44
N ASN A 229 -37.15 23.24 13.16
CA ASN A 229 -38.15 23.82 12.26
C ASN A 229 -39.37 22.90 12.11
N THR A 230 -39.17 21.61 11.90
CA THR A 230 -40.27 20.63 11.81
C THR A 230 -41.09 20.56 13.10
N VAL A 231 -40.45 20.59 14.26
CA VAL A 231 -41.12 20.60 15.57
C VAL A 231 -41.94 21.89 15.76
N LEU A 232 -41.39 23.05 15.39
CA LEU A 232 -42.10 24.33 15.46
C LEU A 232 -43.34 24.36 14.56
N GLU A 233 -43.25 23.81 13.34
CA GLU A 233 -44.41 23.70 12.44
C GLU A 233 -45.49 22.76 13.00
N ARG A 234 -45.09 21.65 13.63
CA ARG A 234 -46.02 20.75 14.33
C ARG A 234 -46.73 21.46 15.50
N ILE A 235 -45.99 22.21 16.30
CA ILE A 235 -46.54 22.99 17.43
C ILE A 235 -47.53 24.05 16.91
N LYS A 236 -47.19 24.79 15.85
CA LYS A 236 -48.09 25.78 15.23
C LYS A 236 -49.39 25.13 14.74
N THR A 237 -49.28 24.00 14.05
CA THR A 237 -50.42 23.25 13.53
C THR A 237 -51.34 22.77 14.66
N GLN A 238 -50.74 22.30 15.76
CA GLN A 238 -51.48 21.85 16.94
C GLN A 238 -52.19 23.01 17.65
N HIS A 239 -51.53 24.15 17.82
CA HIS A 239 -52.16 25.36 18.37
C HIS A 239 -53.31 25.86 17.49
N HIS A 240 -53.16 25.82 16.16
CA HIS A 240 -54.24 26.18 15.24
C HIS A 240 -55.46 25.28 15.43
N PHE A 241 -55.24 23.96 15.49
CA PHE A 241 -56.30 22.98 15.72
C PHE A 241 -57.00 23.16 17.08
N ASP A 242 -56.23 23.39 18.14
CA ASP A 242 -56.77 23.64 19.49
C ASP A 242 -57.58 24.95 19.54
N SER A 243 -57.16 25.98 18.79
CA SER A 243 -57.88 27.26 18.70
C SER A 243 -59.22 27.11 17.96
N LEU A 244 -59.29 26.24 16.95
CA LEU A 244 -60.53 25.93 16.23
C LEU A 244 -61.50 25.16 17.14
N LYS A 245 -61.01 24.16 17.87
CA LYS A 245 -61.81 23.39 18.85
C LYS A 245 -62.45 24.27 19.93
N ARG A 246 -61.74 25.28 20.44
CA ARG A 246 -62.26 26.21 21.45
C ARG A 246 -63.34 27.16 20.90
N LYS A 247 -63.32 27.48 19.61
CA LYS A 247 -64.34 28.34 18.96
C LYS A 247 -65.60 27.58 18.56
N SER A 248 -65.54 26.25 18.46
CA SER A 248 -66.66 25.38 18.10
C SER A 248 -67.38 24.75 19.30
N ALA A 249 -66.97 25.05 20.54
CA ALA A 249 -67.66 24.60 21.74
C ALA A 249 -68.78 25.61 22.08
N PRO A 250 -70.05 25.18 22.14
CA PRO A 250 -71.20 26.04 22.45
C PRO A 250 -71.22 26.56 23.89
#